data_AF-A0AAW1HYG5-F1
#
_entry.id   AF-A0AAW1HYG5-F1
#
_cell.length_a   1.000
_cell.length_b   1.000
_cell.length_c   1.000
_cell.angle_alpha   90.00
_cell.angle_beta   90.00
_cell.angle_gamma   90.00
#
_symmetry.space_group_name_H-M   'P 1'
#
loop_
_entity.id
_entity.type
_entity.pdbx_description
1 polymer ?
#
loop_
_entity_poly.entity_id
_entity_poly.type
_entity_poly.pdbx_seq_one_letter_code
_entity_poly.pdbx_strand_id
1 'polypeptide(L)'
;MVFGCMDIDLAIREARPTPLTDASSLDDKTVFEKWERSNRMSLMIIKRGIPETFRGAVYDEITDAKEFLVEVENRFVKSIKAETSTLLQRLISRKHQFSEDNIGEYIMEMSHIVSKL
;
A
#
# COMPACT_ATOMS: atom_id res chain seq x y z
N MET A 1 1.89 15.34 -8.14
CA MET A 1 3.25 15.91 -8.02
C MET A 1 3.24 16.91 -6.87
N VAL A 2 3.42 16.43 -5.62
CA VAL A 2 3.36 17.24 -4.38
C VAL A 2 4.52 16.97 -3.42
N PHE A 3 5.18 15.81 -3.52
CA PHE A 3 6.24 15.42 -2.59
C PHE A 3 7.55 16.20 -2.79
N GLY A 4 8.00 16.38 -4.04
CA GLY A 4 9.32 16.98 -4.33
C GLY A 4 9.42 18.51 -4.29
N CYS A 5 8.33 19.25 -4.06
CA CYS A 5 8.35 20.72 -4.04
C CYS A 5 8.54 21.31 -2.63
N MET A 6 8.55 20.46 -1.59
CA MET A 6 8.60 20.89 -0.18
C MET A 6 9.54 20.00 0.66
N ASP A 7 10.42 19.23 0.01
CA ASP A 7 11.30 18.21 0.63
C ASP A 7 10.54 17.24 1.55
N ILE A 8 9.28 16.95 1.22
CA ILE A 8 8.44 16.07 2.04
C ILE A 8 8.89 14.61 1.86
N ASP A 9 9.55 14.27 0.75
CA ASP A 9 10.10 12.95 0.46
C ASP A 9 11.45 12.64 1.15
N LEU A 10 12.03 13.60 1.90
CA LEU A 10 13.33 13.42 2.56
C LEU A 10 13.38 12.15 3.42
N ALA A 11 12.36 11.92 4.26
CA ALA A 11 12.26 10.75 5.13
C ALA A 11 12.05 9.43 4.38
N ILE A 12 11.62 9.47 3.12
CA ILE A 12 11.47 8.28 2.28
C ILE A 12 12.81 7.93 1.63
N ARG A 13 13.57 8.94 1.21
CA ARG A 13 14.85 8.79 0.51
C ARG A 13 16.00 8.49 1.45
N GLU A 14 16.08 9.21 2.55
CA GLU A 14 17.18 9.11 3.51
C GLU A 14 16.86 8.11 4.63
N ALA A 15 17.91 7.52 5.21
CA ALA A 15 17.77 6.69 6.39
C ALA A 15 17.41 7.55 7.59
N ARG A 16 16.76 6.94 8.59
CA ARG A 16 16.44 7.62 9.85
C ARG A 16 17.74 8.13 10.50
N PRO A 17 17.85 9.45 10.77
CA PRO A 17 19.01 10.00 11.46
C PRO A 17 19.07 9.48 12.90
N THR A 18 20.29 9.43 13.44
CA THR A 18 20.53 8.98 14.81
C THR A 18 19.76 9.84 15.81
N PRO A 19 19.15 9.25 16.85
CA PRO A 19 18.49 10.03 17.90
C PRO A 19 19.44 11.06 18.51
N LEU A 20 18.93 12.27 18.71
CA LEU A 20 19.68 13.35 19.32
C LEU A 20 20.12 12.95 20.74
N THR A 21 21.43 13.05 20.99
CA THR A 21 22.06 12.92 22.31
C THR A 21 22.50 14.31 22.81
N ASP A 22 22.77 14.49 24.11
CA ASP A 22 23.22 15.78 24.69
C ASP A 22 24.49 16.36 24.04
N ALA A 23 25.29 15.52 23.37
CA ALA A 23 26.49 15.90 22.62
C ALA A 23 26.22 16.30 21.14
N SER A 24 24.97 16.28 20.68
CA SER A 24 24.64 16.53 19.27
C SER A 24 24.86 18.01 18.91
N SER A 25 25.42 18.24 17.73
CA SER A 25 25.64 19.59 17.23
C SER A 25 24.31 20.28 16.89
N LEU A 26 24.35 21.60 16.74
CA LEU A 26 23.18 22.35 16.32
C LEU A 26 22.74 21.95 14.89
N ASP A 27 23.69 21.57 14.04
CA ASP A 27 23.41 21.09 12.68
C ASP A 27 22.66 19.74 12.71
N ASP A 28 23.10 18.79 13.55
CA ASP A 28 22.44 17.49 13.73
C ASP A 28 20.97 17.65 14.17
N LYS A 29 20.71 18.63 15.05
CA LYS A 29 19.34 18.96 15.49
C LYS A 29 18.48 19.43 14.32
N THR A 30 19.00 20.30 13.46
CA THR A 30 18.24 20.78 12.30
C THR A 30 17.96 19.68 11.27
N VAL A 31 18.91 18.75 11.07
CA VAL A 31 18.72 17.60 10.18
C VAL A 31 17.64 16.68 10.74
N PHE A 32 17.70 16.36 12.03
CA PHE A 32 16.71 15.52 12.69
C PHE A 32 15.30 16.13 12.61
N GLU A 33 15.15 17.42 12.91
CA GLU A 33 13.85 18.13 12.84
C GLU A 33 13.28 18.15 11.41
N LYS A 34 14.12 18.41 10.41
CA LYS A 34 13.70 18.38 8.99
C LYS A 34 13.23 16.99 8.59
N TRP A 35 13.97 15.95 8.98
CA TRP A 35 13.62 14.57 8.71
C TRP A 35 12.30 14.19 9.41
N GLU A 36 12.14 14.54 10.69
CA GLU A 36 10.92 14.25 11.46
C GLU A 36 9.69 14.93 10.83
N ARG A 37 9.83 16.20 10.45
CA ARG A 37 8.78 16.95 9.76
C ARG A 37 8.38 16.28 8.44
N SER A 38 9.36 15.93 7.62
CA SER A 38 9.15 15.22 6.35
C SER A 38 8.46 13.88 6.57
N ASN A 39 8.88 13.11 7.58
CA ASN A 39 8.30 11.83 7.96
C ASN A 39 6.82 11.96 8.34
N ARG A 40 6.50 12.92 9.22
CA ARG A 40 5.12 13.19 9.66
C ARG A 40 4.22 13.61 8.50
N MET A 41 4.70 14.51 7.63
CA MET A 41 3.94 14.97 6.48
C MET A 41 3.71 13.84 5.46
N SER A 42 4.74 13.03 5.21
CA SER A 42 4.64 11.86 4.34
C SER A 42 3.59 10.87 4.85
N LEU A 43 3.65 10.48 6.13
CA LEU A 43 2.67 9.60 6.74
C LEU A 43 1.24 10.13 6.57
N MET A 44 1.02 11.42 6.82
CA MET A 44 -0.30 12.03 6.69
C MET A 44 -0.82 11.95 5.25
N ILE A 45 0.03 12.23 4.25
CA ILE A 45 -0.35 12.15 2.83
C ILE A 45 -0.67 10.71 2.43
N ILE A 46 0.21 9.76 2.78
CA ILE A 46 0.05 8.36 2.38
C ILE A 46 -1.17 7.76 3.09
N LYS A 47 -1.34 7.97 4.41
CA LYS A 47 -2.52 7.51 5.16
C LYS A 47 -3.82 8.06 4.56
N ARG A 48 -3.84 9.32 4.14
CA ARG A 48 -5.02 9.95 3.51
C ARG A 48 -5.32 9.38 2.13
N GLY A 49 -4.29 9.02 1.35
CA GLY A 49 -4.45 8.45 0.01
C GLY A 49 -4.95 7.00 0.01
N ILE A 50 -4.82 6.28 1.12
CA ILE A 50 -5.22 4.88 1.23
C ILE A 50 -6.69 4.78 1.68
N PRO A 51 -7.54 4.05 0.94
CA PRO A 51 -8.92 3.79 1.34
C PRO A 51 -8.98 3.10 2.70
N GLU A 52 -9.98 3.44 3.49
CA GLU A 52 -10.13 2.96 4.87
C GLU A 52 -10.23 1.42 4.97
N THR A 53 -10.73 0.76 3.92
CA THR A 53 -10.78 -0.70 3.82
C THR A 53 -9.41 -1.38 3.82
N PHE A 54 -8.34 -0.66 3.46
CA PHE A 54 -6.97 -1.15 3.49
C PHE A 54 -6.23 -0.76 4.77
N ARG A 55 -6.80 0.14 5.60
CA ARG A 55 -6.25 0.50 6.91
C ARG A 55 -6.53 -0.64 7.89
N GLY A 56 -5.50 -1.40 8.24
CA GLY A 56 -5.55 -2.37 9.34
C GLY A 56 -4.92 -1.84 10.63
N ALA A 57 -5.02 -2.58 11.73
CA ALA A 57 -4.45 -2.19 13.03
C ALA A 57 -2.95 -1.84 12.99
N VAL A 58 -2.18 -2.53 12.14
CA VAL A 58 -0.73 -2.30 11.94
C VAL A 58 -0.42 -0.89 11.40
N TYR A 59 -1.38 -0.22 10.75
CA TYR A 59 -1.16 1.09 10.13
C TYR A 59 -1.01 2.24 11.15
N ASP A 60 -1.55 2.06 12.36
CA ASP A 60 -1.50 3.09 13.40
C ASP A 60 -0.23 3.02 14.25
N GLU A 61 0.44 1.86 14.27
CA GLU A 61 1.68 1.63 15.03
C GLU A 61 2.94 2.09 14.27
N ILE A 62 2.88 2.12 12.93
CA ILE A 62 4.03 2.52 12.12
C ILE A 62 4.24 4.04 12.19
N THR A 63 5.40 4.44 12.71
CA THR A 63 5.82 5.83 12.88
C THR A 63 6.80 6.30 11.81
N ASP A 64 7.26 5.41 10.94
CA ASP A 64 8.17 5.70 9.83
C ASP A 64 7.45 5.62 8.48
N ALA A 65 7.55 6.69 7.68
CA ALA A 65 6.86 6.81 6.40
C ALA A 65 7.36 5.79 5.36
N LYS A 66 8.65 5.43 5.42
CA LYS A 66 9.26 4.48 4.49
C LYS A 66 8.83 3.06 4.81
N GLU A 67 8.84 2.68 6.08
CA GLU A 67 8.31 1.40 6.56
C GLU A 67 6.82 1.27 6.23
N PHE A 68 6.07 2.36 6.41
CA PHE A 68 4.65 2.41 6.08
C PHE A 68 4.40 2.15 4.59
N LEU A 69 5.21 2.75 3.69
CA LEU A 69 5.11 2.50 2.25
C LEU A 69 5.38 1.03 1.90
N VAL A 70 6.39 0.42 2.53
CA VAL A 70 6.73 -1.00 2.30
C VAL A 70 5.59 -1.92 2.74
N GLU A 71 4.97 -1.66 3.90
CA GLU A 71 3.83 -2.45 4.37
C GLU A 71 2.62 -2.29 3.43
N VAL A 72 2.38 -1.07 2.95
CA VAL A 72 1.33 -0.80 1.96
C VAL A 72 1.55 -1.60 0.68
N GLU A 73 2.76 -1.53 0.11
CA GLU A 73 3.13 -2.29 -1.09
C GLU A 73 2.93 -3.79 -0.88
N ASN A 74 3.41 -4.33 0.24
CA ASN A 74 3.25 -5.73 0.59
C ASN A 74 1.78 -6.15 0.69
N ARG A 75 0.90 -5.32 1.26
CA ARG A 75 -0.54 -5.60 1.32
C ARG A 75 -1.20 -5.53 -0.03
N PHE A 76 -0.83 -4.58 -0.89
CA PHE A 76 -1.34 -4.52 -2.26
C PHE A 76 -0.98 -5.78 -3.05
N VAL A 77 0.27 -6.22 -2.98
CA VAL A 77 0.71 -7.46 -3.63
C VAL A 77 -0.05 -8.68 -3.11
N LYS A 78 -0.23 -8.79 -1.78
CA LYS A 78 -1.03 -9.87 -1.17
C LYS A 78 -2.50 -9.82 -1.61
N SER A 79 -3.10 -8.63 -1.68
CA SER A 79 -4.49 -8.43 -2.11
C SER A 79 -4.69 -8.87 -3.56
N ILE A 80 -3.82 -8.42 -4.47
CA ILE A 80 -3.86 -8.82 -5.88
C ILE A 80 -3.76 -10.34 -5.99
N LYS A 81 -2.79 -10.96 -5.29
CA LYS A 81 -2.63 -12.41 -5.28
C LYS A 81 -3.89 -13.15 -4.78
N ALA A 82 -4.52 -12.66 -3.71
CA ALA A 82 -5.74 -13.24 -3.16
C ALA A 82 -6.93 -13.09 -4.13
N GLU A 83 -7.06 -11.94 -4.78
CA GLU A 83 -8.08 -11.68 -5.79
C GLU A 83 -7.90 -12.59 -7.01
N THR A 84 -6.69 -12.67 -7.57
CA THR A 84 -6.38 -13.59 -8.67
C THR A 84 -6.65 -15.04 -8.30
N SER A 85 -6.28 -15.48 -7.09
CA SER A 85 -6.58 -16.84 -6.60
C SER A 85 -8.09 -17.08 -6.52
N THR A 86 -8.85 -16.09 -6.05
CA THR A 86 -10.31 -16.17 -5.96
C THR A 86 -10.95 -16.24 -7.35
N LEU A 87 -10.47 -15.44 -8.31
CA LEU A 87 -10.95 -15.48 -9.70
C LEU A 87 -10.64 -16.84 -10.35
N LEU A 88 -9.44 -17.38 -10.15
CA LEU A 88 -9.07 -18.72 -10.63
C LEU A 88 -9.95 -19.82 -10.02
N GLN A 89 -10.22 -19.76 -8.71
CA GLN A 89 -11.13 -20.71 -8.05
C GLN A 89 -12.55 -20.59 -8.59
N ARG A 90 -13.04 -19.37 -8.86
CA ARG A 90 -14.35 -19.15 -9.50
C ARG A 90 -14.39 -19.72 -10.91
N LEU A 91 -13.34 -19.52 -11.73
CA LEU A 91 -13.24 -20.13 -13.06
C LEU A 91 -13.31 -21.65 -13.01
N ILE A 92 -12.52 -22.26 -12.12
CA ILE A 92 -12.50 -23.72 -11.97
C ILE A 92 -13.87 -24.19 -11.52
N SER A 93 -14.47 -23.57 -10.51
CA SER A 93 -15.79 -23.98 -9.99
C SER A 93 -16.89 -23.85 -11.05
N ARG A 94 -16.92 -22.73 -11.79
CA ARG A 94 -17.92 -22.51 -12.84
C ARG A 94 -17.75 -23.48 -14.00
N LYS A 95 -16.51 -23.79 -14.41
CA LYS A 95 -16.24 -24.79 -15.45
C LYS A 95 -16.91 -26.15 -15.17
N HIS A 96 -17.04 -26.54 -13.90
CA HIS A 96 -17.69 -27.80 -13.52
C HIS A 96 -19.22 -27.72 -13.41
N GLN A 97 -19.81 -26.53 -13.51
CA GLN A 97 -21.26 -26.28 -13.38
C GLN A 97 -21.94 -25.99 -14.72
N PHE A 98 -21.26 -26.26 -15.83
CA PHE A 98 -21.83 -26.10 -17.17
C PHE A 98 -23.07 -27.00 -17.35
N SER A 99 -24.18 -26.42 -17.80
CA SER A 99 -25.39 -27.15 -18.20
C SER A 99 -25.93 -26.60 -19.52
N GLU A 100 -26.52 -27.46 -20.36
CA GLU A 100 -27.01 -27.04 -21.70
C GLU A 100 -28.12 -25.98 -21.63
N ASP A 101 -28.84 -25.88 -20.50
CA ASP A 101 -29.94 -24.93 -20.30
C ASP A 101 -29.49 -23.48 -20.01
N ASN A 102 -28.20 -23.22 -19.76
CA ASN A 102 -27.71 -21.89 -19.32
C ASN A 102 -26.46 -21.37 -20.07
N ILE A 103 -26.21 -21.88 -21.29
CA ILE A 103 -24.98 -21.64 -22.06
C ILE A 103 -24.68 -20.13 -22.22
N GLY A 104 -25.68 -19.30 -22.50
CA GLY A 104 -25.48 -17.85 -22.71
C GLY A 104 -25.01 -17.12 -21.44
N GLU A 105 -25.62 -17.44 -20.30
CA GLU A 105 -25.24 -16.87 -19.00
C GLU A 105 -23.86 -17.37 -18.57
N TYR A 106 -23.59 -18.66 -18.79
CA TYR A 106 -22.28 -19.25 -18.55
C TYR A 106 -21.16 -18.56 -19.35
N ILE A 107 -21.35 -18.32 -20.65
CA ILE A 107 -20.36 -17.63 -21.50
C ILE A 107 -20.12 -16.20 -21.02
N MET A 108 -21.19 -15.46 -20.72
CA MET A 108 -21.10 -14.08 -20.26
C MET A 108 -20.33 -13.98 -18.93
N GLU A 109 -20.63 -14.87 -17.97
CA GLU A 109 -19.97 -14.86 -16.68
C GLU A 109 -18.50 -15.34 -16.78
N MET A 110 -18.22 -16.37 -17.58
CA MET A 110 -16.84 -16.83 -17.83
C MET A 110 -16.01 -15.72 -18.48
N SER A 111 -16.57 -15.02 -19.47
CA SER A 111 -15.94 -13.87 -20.11
C SER A 111 -15.68 -12.73 -19.11
N HIS A 112 -16.65 -12.47 -18.22
CA HIS A 112 -16.49 -11.45 -17.18
C HIS A 112 -15.38 -11.78 -16.18
N ILE A 113 -15.25 -13.05 -15.77
CA ILE A 113 -14.19 -13.48 -14.85
C ILE A 113 -12.83 -13.42 -15.55
N VAL A 114 -12.72 -13.90 -16.80
CA VAL A 114 -11.48 -13.83 -17.59
C VAL A 114 -11.05 -12.38 -17.86
N SER A 115 -11.99 -11.46 -18.08
CA SER A 115 -11.69 -10.04 -18.30
C SER A 115 -11.12 -9.32 -17.06
N LYS A 116 -11.23 -9.93 -15.88
CA LYS A 116 -10.71 -9.43 -14.60
C LYS A 116 -9.37 -10.07 -14.19
N LEU A 117 -8.92 -11.07 -14.96
CA LEU A 117 -7.63 -11.76 -14.78
C LEU A 117 -6.54 -11.06 -15.59
#